data_AF-A0A3N0B3D0-F1
#
_entry.id   AF-A0A3N0B3D0-F1
#
_cell.length_a   1.000
_cell.length_b   1.000
_cell.length_c   1.000
_cell.angle_alpha   90.00
_cell.angle_beta   90.00
_cell.angle_gamma   90.00
#
_symmetry.space_group_name_H-M   'P 1'
#
loop_
_entity.id
_entity.type
_entity.pdbx_description
1 polymer ?
#
loop_
_entity_poly.entity_id
_entity_poly.type
_entity_poly.pdbx_seq_one_letter_code
_entity_poly.pdbx_strand_id
1 'polypeptide(L)'
;MGQQEKRTAKGLSQRELAQKLYVTEPAVSKWERGVSYPDITQITPLCEALEVSEHELVTASDDERQRRMEREVDVHRKVRLAWLIAWSAIYLFVIAGAATTQNLIGPFPYDIARAVAGCLLLASFTHVPVLVKTERGMAAFCSGYCFANLLMLVEYGRYGWAGLKTFSLSFVGLLFAVSVVALPFVLVWAARRSDAPALSHKGLIYLSTVSMLLMFLVSATCMRDGGCLKKHCGWIVSPR
;
A
#
# COMPACT_ATOMS: atom_id res chain seq x y z
N MET A 1 18.18 0.13 36.47
CA MET A 1 18.79 1.46 36.27
C MET A 1 19.73 1.39 35.08
N GLY A 2 19.62 2.34 34.16
CA GLY A 2 20.42 2.41 32.94
C GLY A 2 21.89 2.78 33.19
N GLN A 3 22.76 2.63 32.19
CA GLN A 3 24.19 2.97 32.30
C GLN A 3 24.41 4.44 32.70
N GLN A 4 23.59 5.36 32.16
CA GLN A 4 23.65 6.79 32.48
C GLN A 4 23.25 7.08 33.93
N GLU A 5 22.23 6.38 34.46
CA GLU A 5 21.79 6.53 35.85
C GLU A 5 22.88 6.05 36.81
N LYS A 6 23.53 4.91 36.51
CA LYS A 6 24.65 4.37 37.30
C LYS A 6 25.87 5.29 37.28
N ARG A 7 26.21 5.86 36.11
CA ARG A 7 27.29 6.86 36.00
C ARG A 7 27.00 8.09 36.86
N THR A 8 25.79 8.62 36.78
CA THR A 8 25.38 9.84 37.51
C THR A 8 25.29 9.59 39.01
N ALA A 9 24.84 8.39 39.44
CA ALA A 9 24.84 7.98 40.84
C ALA A 9 26.24 7.94 41.46
N LYS A 10 27.27 7.67 40.63
CA LYS A 10 28.69 7.75 41.02
C LYS A 10 29.31 9.14 40.86
N GLY A 11 28.56 10.13 40.39
CA GLY A 11 29.05 11.50 40.16
C GLY A 11 30.07 11.61 39.02
N LEU A 12 30.19 10.61 38.15
CA LEU A 12 31.18 10.60 37.06
C LEU A 12 30.67 11.38 35.85
N SER A 13 31.51 12.19 35.20
CA SER A 13 31.19 12.78 33.89
C SER A 13 31.39 11.78 32.74
N GLN A 14 30.76 12.00 31.57
CA GLN A 14 30.97 11.13 30.39
C GLN A 14 32.45 11.11 29.98
N ARG A 15 33.13 12.26 30.12
CA ARG A 15 34.56 12.42 29.86
C ARG A 15 35.43 11.63 30.85
N GLU A 16 35.11 11.66 32.15
CA GLU A 16 35.82 10.88 33.17
C GLU A 16 35.66 9.37 32.97
N LEU A 17 34.45 8.92 32.63
CA LEU A 17 34.19 7.51 32.33
C LEU A 17 34.94 7.09 31.07
N ALA A 18 34.95 7.92 30.03
CA ALA A 18 35.70 7.68 28.80
C ALA A 18 37.22 7.59 29.05
N GLN A 19 37.77 8.46 29.91
CA GLN A 19 39.18 8.40 30.31
C GLN A 19 39.52 7.13 31.07
N LYS A 20 38.69 6.69 32.03
CA LYS A 20 38.91 5.44 32.77
C LYS A 20 38.88 4.19 31.88
N LEU A 21 38.06 4.22 30.84
CA LEU A 21 37.87 3.12 29.90
C LEU A 21 38.79 3.20 28.67
N TYR A 22 39.64 4.22 28.58
CA TYR A 22 40.49 4.48 27.41
C TYR A 22 39.72 4.55 26.08
N VAL A 23 38.50 5.10 26.12
CA VAL A 23 37.65 5.31 24.93
C VAL A 23 37.33 6.77 24.72
N THR A 24 36.72 7.09 23.58
CA THR A 24 36.33 8.46 23.27
C THR A 24 34.99 8.81 23.97
N GLU A 25 34.84 10.05 24.43
CA GLU A 25 33.58 10.55 25.01
C GLU A 25 32.36 10.34 24.09
N PRO A 26 32.44 10.53 22.76
CA PRO A 26 31.35 10.18 21.84
C PRO A 26 31.01 8.69 21.82
N ALA A 27 31.96 7.79 22.10
CA ALA A 27 31.69 6.35 22.20
C ALA A 27 30.82 6.04 23.42
N VAL A 28 31.18 6.57 24.60
CA VAL A 28 30.37 6.46 25.83
C VAL A 28 28.98 7.06 25.62
N SER A 29 28.90 8.23 24.98
CA SER A 29 27.62 8.87 24.63
C SER A 29 26.76 8.00 23.70
N LYS A 30 27.35 7.23 22.78
CA LYS A 30 26.61 6.30 21.92
C LYS A 30 26.16 5.05 22.69
N TRP A 31 26.97 4.55 23.63
CA TRP A 31 26.61 3.42 24.49
C TRP A 31 25.43 3.76 25.41
N GLU A 32 25.51 4.89 26.12
CA GLU A 32 24.44 5.35 27.02
C GLU A 32 23.11 5.63 26.28
N ARG A 33 23.15 5.93 24.98
CA ARG A 33 21.96 6.14 24.15
C ARG A 33 21.44 4.87 23.46
N GLY A 34 22.15 3.74 23.60
CA GLY A 34 21.85 2.48 22.92
C GLY A 34 22.08 2.51 21.40
N VAL A 35 22.94 3.41 20.90
CA VAL A 35 23.29 3.54 19.47
C VAL A 35 24.35 2.51 19.07
N SER A 36 25.27 2.19 19.97
CA SER A 36 26.29 1.16 19.78
C SER A 36 26.52 0.42 21.09
N TYR A 37 27.13 -0.77 21.03
CA TYR A 37 27.52 -1.52 22.21
C TYR A 37 29.00 -1.30 22.54
N PRO A 38 29.39 -1.34 23.83
CA PRO A 38 30.78 -1.57 24.19
C PRO A 38 31.23 -2.92 23.62
N ASP A 39 32.44 -2.96 23.08
CA ASP A 39 33.06 -4.21 22.65
C ASP A 39 33.20 -5.18 23.85
N ILE A 40 33.32 -6.48 23.60
CA ILE A 40 33.41 -7.50 24.66
C ILE A 40 34.59 -7.22 25.61
N THR A 41 35.67 -6.64 25.08
CA THR A 41 36.86 -6.20 25.83
C THR A 41 36.59 -5.02 26.77
N GLN A 42 35.52 -4.26 26.52
CA GLN A 42 35.14 -3.06 27.27
C GLN A 42 34.05 -3.32 28.32
N ILE A 43 33.43 -4.51 28.32
CA ILE A 43 32.35 -4.86 29.26
C ILE A 43 32.87 -4.97 30.69
N THR A 44 33.96 -5.74 30.90
CA THR A 44 34.57 -5.92 32.21
C THR A 44 35.07 -4.60 32.83
N PRO A 45 35.87 -3.76 32.15
CA PRO A 45 36.30 -2.48 32.72
C PRO A 45 35.14 -1.50 32.95
N LEU A 46 34.07 -1.58 32.16
CA LEU A 46 32.85 -0.78 32.37
C LEU A 46 32.11 -1.21 33.64
N CYS A 47 32.01 -2.51 33.88
CA CYS A 47 31.42 -3.08 35.10
C CYS A 47 32.22 -2.71 36.35
N GLU A 48 33.55 -2.75 36.29
CA GLU A 48 34.44 -2.29 37.36
C GLU A 48 34.28 -0.78 37.64
N ALA A 49 34.31 0.05 36.59
CA ALA A 49 34.16 1.50 36.73
C ALA A 49 32.79 1.89 37.33
N LEU A 50 31.74 1.14 36.99
CA LEU A 50 30.37 1.36 37.44
C LEU A 50 29.98 0.53 38.69
N GLU A 51 30.87 -0.31 39.23
CA GLU A 51 30.62 -1.25 40.36
C GLU A 51 29.31 -2.03 40.21
N VAL A 52 29.07 -2.59 39.04
CA VAL A 52 27.88 -3.40 38.77
C VAL A 52 28.26 -4.72 38.13
N SER A 53 27.45 -5.75 38.37
CA SER A 53 27.70 -7.06 37.77
C SER A 53 27.45 -7.01 36.26
N GLU A 54 28.16 -7.86 35.52
CA GLU A 54 27.97 -8.01 34.07
C GLU A 54 26.50 -8.35 33.74
N HIS A 55 25.90 -9.25 34.53
CA HIS A 55 24.49 -9.61 34.39
C HIS A 55 23.58 -8.37 34.53
N GLU A 56 23.80 -7.55 35.54
CA GLU A 56 22.98 -6.34 35.76
C GLU A 56 23.21 -5.29 34.66
N LEU A 57 24.42 -5.19 34.10
CA LEU A 57 24.73 -4.33 32.97
C LEU A 57 23.95 -4.78 31.71
N VAL A 58 23.98 -6.08 31.41
CA VAL A 58 23.32 -6.68 30.23
C VAL A 58 21.80 -6.59 30.33
N THR A 59 21.22 -6.95 31.48
CA THR A 59 19.76 -6.86 31.69
C THR A 59 19.26 -5.43 31.53
N ALA A 60 19.98 -4.44 32.06
CA ALA A 60 19.59 -3.03 31.93
C ALA A 60 19.57 -2.55 30.47
N SER A 61 20.56 -2.97 29.67
CA SER A 61 20.62 -2.64 28.25
C SER A 61 19.54 -3.34 27.41
N ASP A 62 19.22 -4.60 27.71
CA ASP A 62 18.17 -5.33 27.02
C ASP A 62 16.77 -4.75 27.33
N ASP A 63 16.52 -4.37 28.58
CA ASP A 63 15.28 -3.70 29.00
C ASP A 63 15.07 -2.35 28.28
N GLU A 64 16.12 -1.52 28.17
CA GLU A 64 16.04 -0.25 27.44
C GLU A 64 15.77 -0.47 25.95
N ARG A 65 16.41 -1.48 25.35
CA ARG A 65 16.20 -1.84 23.95
C ARG A 65 14.78 -2.33 23.71
N GLN A 66 14.26 -3.18 24.59
CA GLN A 66 12.88 -3.67 24.54
C GLN A 66 11.89 -2.50 24.57
N ARG A 67 12.06 -1.58 25.53
CA ARG A 67 11.23 -0.37 25.66
C ARG A 67 11.32 0.56 24.44
N ARG A 68 12.49 0.64 23.78
CA ARG A 68 12.66 1.42 22.55
C ARG A 68 11.94 0.76 21.38
N MET A 69 12.10 -0.55 21.21
CA MET A 69 11.38 -1.32 20.18
C MET A 69 9.86 -1.21 20.37
N GLU A 70 9.37 -1.32 21.61
CA GLU A 70 7.95 -1.12 21.93
C GLU A 70 7.47 0.29 21.58
N ARG A 71 8.24 1.34 21.93
CA ARG A 71 7.94 2.72 21.56
C ARG A 71 7.91 2.93 20.05
N GLU A 72 8.85 2.37 19.32
CA GLU A 72 8.90 2.45 17.86
C GLU A 72 7.69 1.76 17.23
N VAL A 73 7.32 0.57 17.71
CA VAL A 73 6.12 -0.16 17.25
C VAL A 73 4.85 0.66 17.53
N ASP A 74 4.76 1.28 18.71
CA ASP A 74 3.63 2.12 19.11
C ASP A 74 3.51 3.39 18.26
N VAL A 75 4.62 4.07 17.99
CA VAL A 75 4.65 5.25 17.10
C VAL A 75 4.21 4.85 15.70
N HIS A 76 4.78 3.77 15.14
CA HIS A 76 4.37 3.26 13.83
C HIS A 76 2.89 2.82 13.81
N ARG A 77 2.35 2.28 14.91
CA ARG A 77 0.92 1.94 15.02
C ARG A 77 0.06 3.20 15.02
N LYS A 78 0.40 4.21 15.82
CA LYS A 78 -0.33 5.47 15.93
C LYS A 78 -0.33 6.24 14.61
N VAL A 79 0.81 6.33 13.94
CA VAL A 79 0.93 7.00 12.63
C VAL A 79 0.09 6.30 11.57
N ARG A 80 0.14 4.96 11.50
CA ARG A 80 -0.70 4.19 10.56
C ARG A 80 -2.19 4.39 10.85
N LEU A 81 -2.59 4.35 12.12
CA LEU A 81 -3.98 4.56 12.50
C LEU A 81 -4.44 5.99 12.16
N ALA A 82 -3.63 7.00 12.47
CA ALA A 82 -3.92 8.39 12.14
C ALA A 82 -4.07 8.61 10.62
N TRP A 83 -3.21 7.98 9.82
CA TRP A 83 -3.31 7.99 8.36
C TRP A 83 -4.64 7.38 7.87
N LEU A 84 -5.01 6.21 8.39
CA LEU A 84 -6.27 5.54 8.02
C LEU A 84 -7.50 6.38 8.42
N ILE A 85 -7.49 6.97 9.62
CA ILE A 85 -8.58 7.84 10.09
C ILE A 85 -8.66 9.12 9.26
N ALA A 86 -7.53 9.75 8.93
CA ALA A 86 -7.51 10.97 8.14
C ALA A 86 -8.12 10.74 6.74
N TRP A 87 -7.71 9.67 6.05
CA TRP A 87 -8.26 9.34 4.73
C TRP A 87 -9.72 8.91 4.79
N SER A 88 -10.12 8.14 5.81
CA SER A 88 -11.53 7.73 5.96
C SER A 88 -12.44 8.93 6.25
N ALA A 89 -11.96 9.92 7.01
CA ALA A 89 -12.69 11.17 7.24
C ALA A 89 -12.87 11.98 5.94
N ILE A 90 -11.85 12.04 5.07
CA ILE A 90 -11.95 12.69 3.76
C ILE A 90 -13.02 12.00 2.89
N TYR A 91 -13.02 10.67 2.83
CA TYR A 91 -14.03 9.93 2.08
C TYR A 91 -15.44 10.12 2.64
N LEU A 92 -15.59 10.12 3.96
CA LEU A 92 -16.87 10.40 4.62
C LEU A 92 -17.37 11.80 4.27
N PHE A 93 -16.49 12.80 4.26
CA PHE A 93 -16.82 14.17 3.88
C PHE A 93 -17.33 14.26 2.43
N VAL A 94 -16.66 13.58 1.48
CA VAL A 94 -17.08 13.53 0.08
C VAL A 94 -18.44 12.86 -0.08
N ILE A 95 -18.67 11.73 0.60
CA ILE A 95 -19.94 10.99 0.55
C ILE A 95 -21.08 11.82 1.19
N ALA A 96 -20.82 12.47 2.33
CA ALA A 96 -21.78 13.35 2.98
C ALA A 96 -22.14 14.55 2.09
N GLY A 97 -21.14 15.16 1.44
CA GLY A 97 -21.33 16.22 0.45
C GLY A 97 -22.28 15.76 -0.66
N ALA A 98 -21.98 14.63 -1.31
CA ALA A 98 -22.82 14.05 -2.35
C ALA A 98 -24.26 13.77 -1.87
N ALA A 99 -24.42 13.31 -0.63
CA ALA A 99 -25.73 13.04 -0.04
C ALA A 99 -26.54 14.30 0.22
N THR A 100 -25.93 15.36 0.73
CA THR A 100 -26.62 16.65 0.93
C THR A 100 -27.08 17.23 -0.40
N THR A 101 -26.21 17.22 -1.41
CA THR A 101 -26.53 17.76 -2.72
C THR A 101 -27.65 17.00 -3.43
N GLN A 102 -27.72 15.67 -3.26
CA GLN A 102 -28.82 14.85 -3.80
C GLN A 102 -30.18 15.17 -3.14
N ASN A 103 -30.18 15.50 -1.84
CA ASN A 103 -31.40 15.86 -1.11
C ASN A 103 -31.91 17.27 -1.45
N LEU A 104 -31.02 18.22 -1.75
CA LEU A 104 -31.41 19.61 -2.03
C LEU A 104 -31.84 19.86 -3.49
N ILE A 105 -31.14 19.25 -4.45
CA ILE A 105 -31.25 19.62 -5.88
C ILE A 105 -31.96 18.50 -6.69
N GLY A 106 -32.37 17.41 -6.01
CA GLY A 106 -32.88 16.21 -6.66
C GLY A 106 -31.75 15.41 -7.34
N PRO A 107 -32.09 14.46 -8.22
CA PRO A 107 -31.09 13.60 -8.89
C PRO A 107 -30.29 14.40 -9.94
N PHE A 108 -29.32 15.19 -9.47
CA PHE A 108 -28.22 15.74 -10.28
C PHE A 108 -27.25 14.60 -10.68
N PRO A 109 -26.37 14.76 -11.70
CA PRO A 109 -25.48 13.70 -12.19
C PRO A 109 -24.48 13.10 -11.19
N TYR A 110 -24.41 13.58 -9.93
CA TYR A 110 -23.53 13.06 -8.88
C TYR A 110 -24.28 12.19 -7.85
N ASP A 111 -24.91 11.10 -8.26
CA ASP A 111 -25.58 10.22 -7.28
C ASP A 111 -24.63 9.71 -6.19
N ILE A 112 -25.14 9.59 -4.95
CA ILE A 112 -24.37 9.06 -3.80
C ILE A 112 -23.67 7.74 -4.15
N ALA A 113 -24.32 6.88 -4.94
CA ALA A 113 -23.76 5.61 -5.39
C ALA A 113 -22.45 5.77 -6.19
N ARG A 114 -22.31 6.81 -7.02
CA ARG A 114 -21.07 7.10 -7.78
C ARG A 114 -19.97 7.62 -6.86
N ALA A 115 -20.32 8.50 -5.92
CA ALA A 115 -19.38 9.00 -4.91
C ALA A 115 -18.84 7.87 -4.04
N VAL A 116 -19.71 6.98 -3.55
CA VAL A 116 -19.31 5.80 -2.76
C VAL A 116 -18.39 4.87 -3.55
N ALA A 117 -18.76 4.52 -4.79
CA ALA A 117 -17.94 3.64 -5.63
C ALA A 117 -16.55 4.25 -5.94
N GLY A 118 -16.49 5.55 -6.22
CA GLY A 118 -15.23 6.28 -6.43
C GLY A 118 -14.36 6.32 -5.17
N CYS A 119 -14.96 6.60 -4.01
CA CYS A 119 -14.25 6.58 -2.73
C CYS A 119 -13.70 5.19 -2.39
N LEU A 120 -14.45 4.11 -2.66
CA LEU A 120 -13.97 2.74 -2.44
C LEU A 120 -12.80 2.36 -3.36
N LEU A 121 -12.84 2.81 -4.62
CA LEU A 121 -11.73 2.63 -5.55
C LEU A 121 -10.46 3.34 -5.04
N LEU A 122 -10.58 4.59 -4.60
CA LEU A 122 -9.46 5.34 -4.03
C LEU A 122 -8.97 4.75 -2.69
N ALA A 123 -9.90 4.27 -1.84
CA ALA A 123 -9.59 3.61 -0.58
C ALA A 123 -8.73 2.35 -0.78
N SER A 124 -8.88 1.67 -1.91
CA SER A 124 -8.06 0.49 -2.23
C SER A 124 -6.58 0.83 -2.32
N PHE A 125 -6.24 1.94 -2.98
CA PHE A 125 -4.84 2.35 -3.12
C PHE A 125 -4.28 2.99 -1.85
N THR A 126 -5.11 3.62 -1.01
CA THR A 126 -4.63 4.30 0.21
C THR A 126 -4.61 3.41 1.45
N HIS A 127 -5.54 2.45 1.60
CA HIS A 127 -5.67 1.62 2.81
C HIS A 127 -5.02 0.25 2.67
N VAL A 128 -5.13 -0.41 1.51
CA VAL A 128 -4.66 -1.79 1.33
C VAL A 128 -3.13 -1.93 1.49
N PRO A 129 -2.28 -1.02 0.98
CA PRO A 129 -0.83 -1.10 1.21
C PRO A 129 -0.43 -0.95 2.69
N VAL A 130 -1.27 -0.30 3.51
CA VAL A 130 -1.03 -0.08 4.94
C VAL A 130 -1.49 -1.27 5.77
N LEU A 131 -2.57 -1.94 5.36
CA LEU A 131 -3.16 -3.08 6.06
C LEU A 131 -2.46 -4.41 5.73
N VAL A 132 -2.04 -4.60 4.48
CA VAL A 132 -1.49 -5.86 4.00
C VAL A 132 0.00 -5.93 4.25
N LYS A 133 0.45 -7.02 4.91
CA LYS A 133 1.87 -7.24 5.22
C LYS A 133 2.66 -7.82 4.04
N THR A 134 1.99 -8.57 3.15
CA THR A 134 2.62 -9.40 2.11
C THR A 134 2.03 -9.06 0.74
N GLU A 135 2.87 -8.85 -0.28
CA GLU A 135 2.44 -8.51 -1.66
C GLU A 135 1.52 -7.26 -1.75
N ARG A 136 1.91 -6.16 -1.08
CA ARG A 136 1.14 -4.90 -0.99
C ARG A 136 0.62 -4.38 -2.33
N GLY A 137 1.46 -4.43 -3.36
CA GLY A 137 1.11 -3.97 -4.70
C GLY A 137 -0.01 -4.82 -5.30
N MET A 138 0.15 -6.13 -5.30
CA MET A 138 -0.83 -7.04 -5.91
C MET A 138 -2.20 -6.96 -5.20
N ALA A 139 -2.20 -6.90 -3.86
CA ALA A 139 -3.45 -6.75 -3.11
C ALA A 139 -4.16 -5.41 -3.41
N ALA A 140 -3.42 -4.30 -3.54
CA ALA A 140 -3.98 -3.00 -3.91
C ALA A 140 -4.53 -2.99 -5.34
N PHE A 141 -3.84 -3.62 -6.30
CA PHE A 141 -4.34 -3.73 -7.68
C PHE A 141 -5.59 -4.61 -7.78
N CYS A 142 -5.62 -5.77 -7.12
CA CYS A 142 -6.78 -6.66 -7.15
C CYS A 142 -8.02 -6.02 -6.50
N SER A 143 -7.85 -5.39 -5.34
CA SER A 143 -8.94 -4.65 -4.69
C SER A 143 -9.42 -3.48 -5.55
N GLY A 144 -8.50 -2.65 -6.05
CA GLY A 144 -8.82 -1.54 -6.95
C GLY A 144 -9.56 -1.98 -8.21
N TYR A 145 -9.19 -3.11 -8.81
CA TYR A 145 -9.90 -3.70 -9.95
C TYR A 145 -11.34 -4.11 -9.59
N CYS A 146 -11.55 -4.74 -8.43
CA CYS A 146 -12.90 -5.10 -7.97
C CYS A 146 -13.79 -3.86 -7.81
N PHE A 147 -13.28 -2.78 -7.20
CA PHE A 147 -14.06 -1.57 -7.01
C PHE A 147 -14.25 -0.75 -8.29
N ALA A 148 -13.30 -0.81 -9.24
CA ALA A 148 -13.49 -0.25 -10.57
C ALA A 148 -14.66 -0.92 -11.30
N ASN A 149 -14.75 -2.26 -11.22
CA ASN A 149 -15.88 -2.99 -11.77
C ASN A 149 -17.20 -2.68 -11.04
N LEU A 150 -17.16 -2.49 -9.72
CA LEU A 150 -18.33 -2.05 -8.94
C LEU A 150 -18.83 -0.68 -9.40
N LEU A 151 -17.93 0.28 -9.66
CA LEU A 151 -18.28 1.60 -10.20
C LEU A 151 -18.98 1.46 -11.55
N MET A 152 -18.46 0.62 -12.45
CA MET A 152 -19.08 0.34 -13.74
C MET A 152 -20.46 -0.36 -13.59
N LEU A 153 -20.64 -1.21 -12.57
CA LEU A 153 -21.95 -1.84 -12.28
C LEU A 153 -22.99 -0.84 -11.76
N VAL A 154 -22.57 0.16 -10.99
CA VAL A 154 -23.44 1.26 -10.55
C VAL A 154 -23.96 2.05 -11.75
N GLU A 155 -23.14 2.23 -12.80
CA GLU A 155 -23.60 2.83 -14.06
C GLU A 155 -24.59 1.93 -14.80
N TYR A 156 -24.34 0.62 -14.85
CA TYR A 156 -25.26 -0.34 -15.46
C TYR A 156 -26.66 -0.28 -14.86
N GLY A 157 -26.78 -0.27 -13.53
CA GLY A 157 -28.06 -0.25 -12.83
C GLY A 157 -28.94 0.96 -13.15
N ARG A 158 -28.35 2.07 -13.63
CA ARG A 158 -29.09 3.28 -14.03
C ARG A 158 -29.48 3.34 -15.50
N TYR A 159 -28.60 2.89 -16.39
CA TYR A 159 -28.81 2.98 -17.85
C TYR A 159 -29.40 1.71 -18.46
N GLY A 160 -29.67 0.68 -17.65
CA GLY A 160 -30.31 -0.58 -18.08
C GLY A 160 -29.58 -1.23 -19.25
N TRP A 161 -30.32 -1.61 -20.30
CA TRP A 161 -29.77 -2.26 -21.50
C TRP A 161 -28.74 -1.41 -22.26
N ALA A 162 -28.86 -0.08 -22.22
CA ALA A 162 -27.84 0.82 -22.80
C ALA A 162 -26.55 0.81 -21.96
N GLY A 163 -26.69 0.71 -20.64
CA GLY A 163 -25.59 0.54 -19.70
C GLY A 163 -24.84 -0.79 -19.88
N LEU A 164 -25.53 -1.89 -20.19
CA LEU A 164 -24.92 -3.21 -20.33
C LEU A 164 -23.85 -3.26 -21.43
N LYS A 165 -24.13 -2.59 -22.55
CA LYS A 165 -23.18 -2.51 -23.67
C LYS A 165 -21.94 -1.71 -23.27
N THR A 166 -22.10 -0.63 -22.52
CA THR A 166 -20.99 0.21 -22.05
C THR A 166 -20.18 -0.52 -21.00
N PHE A 167 -20.85 -1.19 -20.07
CA PHE A 167 -20.25 -2.05 -19.07
C PHE A 167 -19.37 -3.14 -19.70
N SER A 168 -19.89 -3.90 -20.68
CA SER A 168 -19.14 -5.01 -21.27
C SER A 168 -17.86 -4.56 -21.98
N LEU A 169 -17.90 -3.44 -22.71
CA LEU A 169 -16.70 -2.91 -23.36
C LEU A 169 -15.70 -2.35 -22.35
N SER A 170 -16.17 -1.59 -21.36
CA SER A 170 -15.31 -1.05 -20.32
C SER A 170 -14.70 -2.14 -19.43
N PHE A 171 -15.43 -3.23 -19.18
CA PHE A 171 -14.92 -4.42 -18.49
C PHE A 171 -13.74 -5.03 -19.23
N VAL A 172 -13.89 -5.26 -20.54
CA VAL A 172 -12.82 -5.83 -21.39
C VAL A 172 -11.63 -4.88 -21.47
N GLY A 173 -11.87 -3.57 -21.61
CA GLY A 173 -10.83 -2.55 -21.62
C GLY A 173 -10.06 -2.48 -20.31
N LEU A 174 -10.76 -2.56 -19.17
CA LEU A 174 -10.14 -2.58 -17.84
C LEU A 174 -9.34 -3.87 -17.62
N LEU A 175 -9.85 -5.02 -18.06
CA LEU A 175 -9.16 -6.31 -17.96
C LEU A 175 -7.88 -6.31 -18.80
N PHE A 176 -7.92 -5.73 -20.01
CA PHE A 176 -6.73 -5.50 -20.82
C PHE A 176 -5.72 -4.59 -20.10
N ALA A 177 -6.17 -3.44 -19.60
CA ALA A 177 -5.30 -2.49 -18.91
C ALA A 177 -4.62 -3.10 -17.67
N VAL A 178 -5.37 -3.84 -16.85
CA VAL A 178 -4.81 -4.54 -15.68
C VAL A 178 -3.86 -5.65 -16.11
N SER A 179 -4.15 -6.36 -17.20
CA SER A 179 -3.26 -7.41 -17.73
C SER A 179 -1.93 -6.83 -18.22
N VAL A 180 -1.91 -5.66 -18.86
CA VAL A 180 -0.65 -5.00 -19.26
C VAL A 180 0.21 -4.64 -18.04
N VAL A 181 -0.41 -4.13 -16.97
CA VAL A 181 0.33 -3.65 -15.78
C VAL A 181 0.70 -4.78 -14.82
N ALA A 182 -0.23 -5.69 -14.51
CA ALA A 182 -0.06 -6.69 -13.44
C ALA A 182 0.60 -7.99 -13.90
N LEU A 183 0.37 -8.41 -15.14
CA LEU A 183 0.84 -9.70 -15.67
C LEU A 183 2.37 -9.88 -15.65
N PRO A 184 3.23 -8.87 -15.91
CA PRO A 184 4.68 -9.06 -15.76
C PRO A 184 5.08 -9.34 -14.30
N PHE A 185 4.43 -8.69 -13.33
CA PHE A 185 4.69 -8.94 -11.91
C PHE A 185 4.17 -10.31 -11.46
N VAL A 186 2.97 -10.69 -11.92
CA VAL A 186 2.37 -11.99 -11.62
C VAL A 186 3.21 -13.14 -12.20
N LEU A 187 3.73 -13.00 -13.42
CA LEU A 187 4.59 -14.02 -14.04
C LEU A 187 5.93 -14.17 -13.31
N VAL A 188 6.53 -13.06 -12.84
CA VAL A 188 7.76 -13.12 -12.03
C VAL A 188 7.47 -13.75 -10.67
N TRP A 189 6.38 -13.36 -10.02
CA TRP A 189 5.94 -13.90 -8.75
C TRP A 189 5.65 -15.40 -8.84
N ALA A 190 4.88 -15.83 -9.84
CA ALA A 190 4.53 -17.22 -10.07
C ALA A 190 5.77 -18.07 -10.40
N ALA A 191 6.71 -17.54 -11.19
CA ALA A 191 7.93 -18.25 -11.54
C ALA A 191 8.91 -18.41 -10.37
N ARG A 192 8.82 -17.57 -9.34
CA ARG A 192 9.58 -17.75 -8.10
C ARG A 192 9.00 -18.83 -7.20
N ARG A 193 7.74 -19.21 -7.41
CA ARG A 193 6.99 -20.11 -6.52
C ARG A 193 6.69 -21.48 -7.14
N SER A 194 6.80 -21.60 -8.46
CA SER A 194 6.50 -22.82 -9.20
C SER A 194 7.58 -23.09 -10.25
N ASP A 195 8.18 -24.28 -10.19
CA ASP A 195 9.18 -24.77 -11.15
C ASP A 195 8.55 -25.30 -12.45
N ALA A 196 7.39 -24.77 -12.85
CA ALA A 196 6.70 -25.24 -14.04
C ALA A 196 7.48 -24.83 -15.32
N PRO A 197 7.73 -25.76 -16.26
CA PRO A 197 8.48 -25.49 -17.48
C PRO A 197 7.79 -24.46 -18.39
N ALA A 198 6.46 -24.32 -18.28
CA ALA A 198 5.69 -23.30 -18.98
C ALA A 198 6.10 -21.86 -18.58
N LEU A 199 6.56 -21.63 -17.35
CA LEU A 199 6.99 -20.31 -16.88
C LEU A 199 8.42 -19.94 -17.32
N SER A 200 9.09 -20.78 -18.12
CA SER A 200 10.35 -20.42 -18.77
C SER A 200 10.14 -19.37 -19.88
N HIS A 201 9.00 -19.41 -20.57
CA HIS A 201 8.66 -18.52 -21.69
C HIS A 201 7.75 -17.35 -21.26
N LYS A 202 8.11 -16.64 -20.18
CA LYS A 202 7.30 -15.55 -19.60
C LYS A 202 6.93 -14.46 -20.61
N GLY A 203 7.88 -14.10 -21.48
CA GLY A 203 7.66 -13.09 -22.52
C GLY A 203 6.63 -13.54 -23.57
N LEU A 204 6.63 -14.82 -23.95
CA LEU A 204 5.68 -15.37 -24.92
C LEU A 204 4.26 -15.42 -24.34
N ILE A 205 4.14 -15.84 -23.07
CA ILE A 205 2.85 -15.85 -22.36
C ILE A 205 2.31 -14.43 -22.26
N TYR A 206 3.13 -13.46 -21.82
CA TYR A 206 2.73 -12.06 -21.75
C TYR A 206 2.26 -11.52 -23.10
N LEU A 207 3.07 -11.69 -24.15
CA LEU A 207 2.75 -11.17 -25.47
C LEU A 207 1.48 -11.81 -26.05
N SER A 208 1.31 -13.13 -25.88
CA SER A 208 0.13 -13.86 -26.33
C SER A 208 -1.13 -13.38 -25.61
N THR A 209 -1.12 -13.33 -24.28
CA THR A 209 -2.28 -12.90 -23.49
C THR A 209 -2.69 -11.46 -23.80
N VAL A 210 -1.73 -10.53 -23.86
CA VAL A 210 -2.01 -9.11 -24.18
C VAL A 210 -2.53 -8.96 -25.61
N SER A 211 -1.95 -9.69 -26.58
CA SER A 211 -2.39 -9.64 -27.97
C SER A 211 -3.80 -10.20 -28.15
N MET A 212 -4.14 -11.32 -27.51
CA MET A 212 -5.49 -11.88 -27.55
C MET A 212 -6.52 -10.93 -26.94
N LEU A 213 -6.21 -10.31 -25.79
CA LEU A 213 -7.08 -9.33 -25.15
C LEU A 213 -7.27 -8.07 -26.01
N LEU A 214 -6.21 -7.59 -26.66
CA LEU A 214 -6.29 -6.46 -27.58
C LEU A 214 -7.17 -6.79 -28.78
N MET A 215 -6.99 -7.97 -29.40
CA MET A 215 -7.81 -8.42 -30.52
C MET A 215 -9.29 -8.54 -30.14
N PHE A 216 -9.57 -9.03 -28.92
CA PHE A 216 -10.93 -9.12 -28.41
C PHE A 216 -11.54 -7.73 -28.16
N LEU A 217 -10.78 -6.80 -27.57
CA LEU A 217 -11.20 -5.41 -27.36
C LEU A 217 -11.53 -4.73 -28.69
N VAL A 218 -10.63 -4.82 -29.68
CA VAL A 218 -10.84 -4.26 -31.02
C VAL A 218 -12.08 -4.86 -31.67
N SER A 219 -12.25 -6.18 -31.60
CA SER A 219 -13.45 -6.86 -32.14
C SER A 219 -14.73 -6.37 -31.48
N ALA A 220 -14.72 -6.20 -30.14
CA ALA A 220 -15.86 -5.68 -29.38
C ALA A 220 -16.18 -4.21 -29.76
N THR A 221 -15.17 -3.37 -29.98
CA THR A 221 -15.37 -1.99 -30.48
C THR A 221 -15.95 -1.98 -31.91
N CYS A 222 -15.43 -2.80 -32.81
CA CYS A 222 -15.90 -2.88 -34.19
C CYS A 222 -17.36 -3.37 -34.27
N MET A 223 -17.76 -4.34 -33.46
CA MET A 223 -19.15 -4.79 -33.40
C MET A 223 -20.11 -3.71 -32.86
N ARG A 224 -19.62 -2.86 -31.95
CA ARG A 224 -20.38 -1.74 -31.40
C ARG A 224 -20.62 -0.64 -32.43
N ASP A 225 -19.55 -0.22 -33.11
CA ASP A 225 -19.58 0.94 -34.01
C ASP A 225 -20.04 0.58 -35.42
N GLY A 226 -19.78 -0.65 -35.89
CA GLY A 226 -20.30 -1.17 -37.15
C GLY A 226 -21.84 -1.24 -37.21
N GLY A 227 -22.50 -1.39 -36.06
CA GLY A 227 -23.96 -1.25 -35.94
C GLY A 227 -24.46 0.20 -36.00
N CYS A 228 -23.62 1.18 -35.64
CA CYS A 228 -23.92 2.61 -35.70
C CYS A 228 -23.71 3.19 -37.11
N LEU A 229 -22.65 2.78 -37.82
CA LEU A 229 -22.39 3.16 -39.22
C LEU A 229 -23.53 2.75 -40.15
N LYS A 230 -24.13 1.56 -39.94
CA LYS A 230 -25.31 1.11 -40.70
C LYS A 230 -26.55 1.98 -40.48
N LYS A 231 -26.71 2.62 -39.32
CA LYS A 231 -27.86 3.49 -39.00
C LYS A 231 -27.70 4.91 -39.57
N HIS A 232 -26.48 5.45 -39.59
CA HIS A 232 -26.22 6.77 -40.18
C HIS A 232 -26.17 6.76 -41.71
N CYS A 233 -25.75 5.66 -42.34
CA CYS A 233 -25.80 5.52 -43.80
C CYS A 233 -27.21 5.21 -44.36
N GLY A 234 -28.20 4.89 -43.51
CA GLY A 234 -29.58 4.59 -43.92
C GLY A 234 -30.41 5.81 -44.36
N TRP A 235 -29.91 7.04 -44.16
CA TRP A 235 -30.58 8.27 -44.58
C TRP A 235 -30.14 8.80 -45.96
N ILE A 236 -29.15 8.16 -46.61
CA ILE A 236 -28.56 8.66 -47.86
C ILE A 236 -29.17 8.01 -49.12
N VAL A 237 -30.02 6.99 -48.99
CA VAL A 237 -30.67 6.36 -50.15
C VAL A 237 -32.19 6.37 -50.01
N SER A 238 -32.80 7.51 -50.33
CA SER A 238 -34.16 7.56 -50.86
C SER A 238 -34.05 7.46 -52.39
N PRO A 239 -34.50 6.36 -53.02
CA PRO A 239 -34.72 6.36 -54.46
C PRO A 239 -36.01 7.13 -54.74
N ARG A 240 -35.87 8.16 -55.58
CA ARG A 240 -36.98 8.75 -56.34
C ARG A 240 -37.51 7.75 -57.35
#